data_AF-A0A7W1E4Z2-F1
#
_entry.id   AF-A0A7W1E4Z2-F1
#
_cell.length_a   1.000
_cell.length_b   1.000
_cell.length_c   1.000
_cell.angle_alpha   90.00
_cell.angle_beta   90.00
_cell.angle_gamma   90.00
#
_symmetry.space_group_name_H-M   'P 1'
#
loop_
_entity.id
_entity.type
_entity.pdbx_description
1 polymer ?
#
loop_
_entity_poly.entity_id
_entity_poly.type
_entity_poly.pdbx_seq_one_letter_code
_entity_poly.pdbx_strand_id
1 'polypeptide(L)'
;MDVRVGPPTVTIHADDEFAVCEVDGEMSSTKEQGYFAADTRLVSGYRITLSGARPVPCNGAAVKQHSARFEFTNPQMLGANGEEIAPRCLHLRLDRAIGLGMHEDYELTNYSRQHVIVDLELSIESDFADLVDVESQRTIRRGSLESTWDARRTVNRYRNGEFTRGVVIEVGDAGSAPEFANGGIGFRISIEPGCSWHTCLLWRPILDGPEPSRPPRICHDLSGESENDRIHRKWVARHQVHHQVHHQVHHQRYRCHRRGPPGRGRPGRDAHAPPRHRRR
;
A
#
# COMPACT_ATOMS: atom_id res chain seq x y z
N MET A 1 7.19 32.03 3.65
CA MET A 1 6.32 31.01 3.03
C MET A 1 6.33 29.84 3.99
N ASP A 2 5.29 29.71 4.80
CA ASP A 2 5.23 28.74 5.88
C ASP A 2 4.75 27.41 5.28
N VAL A 3 5.65 26.43 5.19
CA VAL A 3 5.32 25.11 4.65
C VAL A 3 4.67 24.33 5.79
N ARG A 4 3.34 24.31 5.81
CA ARG A 4 2.59 23.43 6.70
C ARG A 4 2.72 22.01 6.19
N VAL A 5 3.62 21.25 6.80
CA VAL A 5 3.67 19.80 6.61
C VAL A 5 2.55 19.23 7.48
N GLY A 6 1.57 18.57 6.87
CA GLY A 6 0.57 17.80 7.59
C GLY A 6 1.22 16.68 8.40
N PRO A 7 0.50 16.06 9.34
CA PRO A 7 0.98 14.84 9.99
C PRO A 7 1.38 13.80 8.93
N PRO A 8 2.40 12.97 9.21
CA PRO A 8 2.88 12.00 8.23
C PRO A 8 1.76 11.01 7.89
N THR A 9 1.39 10.95 6.61
CA THR A 9 0.41 9.99 6.08
C THR A 9 1.09 8.98 5.16
N VAL A 10 0.45 7.83 5.01
CA VAL A 10 0.81 6.83 3.99
C VAL A 10 -0.28 6.85 2.94
N THR A 11 0.12 7.08 1.69
CA THR A 11 -0.77 7.07 0.52
C THR A 11 -0.32 6.00 -0.46
N ILE A 12 -1.23 5.12 -0.85
CA ILE A 12 -1.06 4.14 -1.93
C ILE A 12 -2.18 4.31 -2.96
N HIS A 13 -1.91 4.01 -4.23
CA HIS A 13 -2.91 4.13 -5.29
C HIS A 13 -2.66 3.15 -6.44
N ALA A 14 -3.74 2.79 -7.13
CA ALA A 14 -3.75 2.03 -8.37
C ALA A 14 -5.00 2.42 -9.17
N ASP A 15 -4.84 2.80 -10.44
CA ASP A 15 -5.94 3.27 -11.30
C ASP A 15 -6.76 4.41 -10.68
N ASP A 16 -8.07 4.22 -10.55
CA ASP A 16 -9.05 5.13 -9.95
C ASP A 16 -9.27 4.87 -8.45
N GLU A 17 -8.40 4.08 -7.83
CA GLU A 17 -8.43 3.75 -6.42
C GLU A 17 -7.22 4.30 -5.66
N PHE A 18 -7.45 4.80 -4.45
CA PHE A 18 -6.38 5.18 -3.55
C PHE A 18 -6.78 4.99 -2.08
N ALA A 19 -5.79 4.80 -1.22
CA ALA A 19 -5.98 4.74 0.23
C ALA A 19 -5.03 5.71 0.91
N VAL A 20 -5.56 6.48 1.87
CA VAL A 20 -4.82 7.41 2.72
C VAL A 20 -5.05 7.02 4.17
N CYS A 21 -3.97 6.78 4.92
CA CYS A 21 -4.03 6.47 6.34
C CYS A 21 -2.89 7.15 7.11
N GLU A 22 -2.95 7.11 8.43
CA GLU A 22 -1.82 7.46 9.29
C GLU A 22 -0.67 6.43 9.12
N VAL A 23 0.51 6.75 9.66
CA VAL A 23 1.68 5.84 9.67
C VAL A 23 1.47 4.54 10.44
N ASP A 24 0.39 4.41 11.19
CA ASP A 24 0.00 3.18 11.88
C ASP A 24 -1.21 2.51 11.22
N GLY A 25 -1.53 2.88 9.97
CA GLY A 25 -2.58 2.27 9.18
C GLY A 25 -4.00 2.72 9.55
N GLU A 26 -4.19 3.47 10.63
CA GLU A 26 -5.49 3.98 11.07
C GLU A 26 -6.07 4.99 10.05
N MET A 27 -7.36 4.88 9.81
CA MET A 27 -8.13 5.87 9.06
C MET A 27 -9.14 6.51 10.02
N SER A 28 -9.15 7.85 10.08
CA SER A 28 -10.11 8.61 10.88
C SER A 28 -11.20 9.21 9.98
N SER A 29 -12.45 8.89 10.28
CA SER A 29 -13.62 9.40 9.56
C SER A 29 -13.80 10.92 9.66
N THR A 30 -13.12 11.55 10.62
CA THR A 30 -13.10 13.00 10.83
C THR A 30 -12.00 13.75 10.06
N LYS A 31 -11.13 13.02 9.35
CA LYS A 31 -10.04 13.57 8.53
C LYS A 31 -10.22 13.18 7.06
N GLU A 32 -9.22 13.47 6.22
CA GLU A 32 -9.17 13.13 4.79
C GLU A 32 -8.79 11.66 4.52
N GLN A 33 -8.57 10.88 5.58
CA GLN A 33 -8.20 9.46 5.47
C GLN A 33 -9.36 8.62 4.96
N GLY A 34 -9.02 7.50 4.33
CA GLY A 34 -9.99 6.56 3.81
C GLY A 34 -9.47 5.73 2.65
N TYR A 35 -10.28 4.78 2.22
CA TYR A 35 -10.16 4.10 0.94
C TYR A 35 -11.20 4.66 -0.02
N PHE A 36 -10.72 5.06 -1.19
CA PHE A 36 -11.48 5.74 -2.23
C PHE A 36 -11.43 4.91 -3.52
N ALA A 37 -12.56 4.87 -4.22
CA ALA A 37 -12.66 4.34 -5.57
C ALA A 37 -13.70 5.15 -6.35
N ALA A 38 -13.40 5.48 -7.60
CA ALA A 38 -14.26 6.30 -8.46
C ALA A 38 -14.77 7.57 -7.74
N ASP A 39 -13.82 8.35 -7.21
CA ASP A 39 -14.03 9.63 -6.50
C ASP A 39 -14.93 9.56 -5.25
N THR A 40 -15.21 8.37 -4.73
CA THR A 40 -16.05 8.15 -3.55
C THR A 40 -15.25 7.49 -2.42
N ARG A 41 -15.32 8.04 -1.20
CA ARG A 41 -14.76 7.44 0.02
C ARG A 41 -15.62 6.25 0.49
N LEU A 42 -15.20 5.04 0.17
CA LEU A 42 -15.94 3.82 0.51
C LEU A 42 -15.73 3.38 1.96
N VAL A 43 -14.54 3.60 2.50
CA VAL A 43 -14.20 3.37 3.92
C VAL A 43 -13.61 4.65 4.46
N SER A 44 -14.22 5.21 5.49
CA SER A 44 -13.82 6.46 6.13
C SER A 44 -13.10 6.24 7.46
N GLY A 45 -13.37 5.12 8.14
CA GLY A 45 -12.75 4.77 9.42
C GLY A 45 -12.21 3.34 9.41
N TYR A 46 -11.02 3.16 9.98
CA TYR A 46 -10.37 1.85 10.12
C TYR A 46 -9.48 1.86 11.35
N ARG A 47 -9.73 0.97 12.32
CA ARG A 47 -8.92 0.84 13.55
C ARG A 47 -8.70 -0.61 13.92
N ILE A 48 -7.54 -0.89 14.51
CA ILE A 48 -7.14 -2.21 15.01
C ILE A 48 -6.99 -2.17 16.53
N THR A 49 -7.53 -3.17 17.21
CA THR A 49 -7.28 -3.44 18.64
C THR A 49 -6.91 -4.90 18.87
N LEU A 50 -6.10 -5.15 19.91
CA LEU A 50 -5.81 -6.47 20.46
C LEU A 50 -6.41 -6.52 21.88
N SER A 51 -7.47 -7.31 22.06
CA SER A 51 -8.29 -7.41 23.27
C SER A 51 -8.62 -6.02 23.85
N GLY A 52 -9.15 -5.13 23.01
CA GLY A 52 -9.48 -3.74 23.37
C GLY A 52 -8.29 -2.78 23.52
N ALA A 53 -7.04 -3.26 23.53
CA ALA A 53 -5.86 -2.41 23.61
C ALA A 53 -5.37 -2.01 22.22
N ARG A 54 -4.94 -0.75 22.05
CA ARG A 54 -4.34 -0.28 20.80
C ARG A 54 -2.92 -0.85 20.65
N PRO A 55 -2.59 -1.53 19.52
CA PRO A 55 -1.22 -1.93 19.24
C PRO A 55 -0.28 -0.72 19.16
N VAL A 56 0.97 -0.92 19.60
CA VAL A 56 2.02 0.09 19.54
C VAL A 56 2.70 0.02 18.17
N PRO A 57 2.64 1.07 17.34
CA PRO A 57 3.25 1.06 16.03
C PRO A 57 4.79 1.03 16.14
N CYS A 58 5.41 0.17 15.35
CA CYS A 58 6.86 0.05 15.22
C CYS A 58 7.37 0.70 13.94
N ASN A 59 6.65 0.49 12.83
CA ASN A 59 6.95 1.08 11.53
C ASN A 59 5.71 1.10 10.65
N GLY A 60 5.63 2.03 9.71
CA GLY A 60 4.61 2.00 8.66
C GLY A 60 4.97 2.89 7.48
N ALA A 61 4.93 2.31 6.28
CA ALA A 61 5.32 3.01 5.06
C ALA A 61 4.75 2.34 3.81
N ALA A 62 4.65 3.10 2.72
CA ALA A 62 4.47 2.56 1.39
C ALA A 62 5.72 1.73 1.00
N VAL A 63 5.49 0.50 0.54
CA VAL A 63 6.52 -0.40 0.00
C VAL A 63 6.60 -0.25 -1.52
N LYS A 64 5.47 -0.02 -2.18
CA LYS A 64 5.34 0.37 -3.58
C LYS A 64 4.27 1.45 -3.73
N GLN A 65 4.07 1.95 -4.95
CA GLN A 65 2.99 2.89 -5.28
C GLN A 65 1.61 2.36 -4.85
N HIS A 66 1.38 1.05 -4.97
CA HIS A 66 0.10 0.39 -4.71
C HIS A 66 0.12 -0.50 -3.45
N SER A 67 1.16 -0.46 -2.62
CA SER A 67 1.21 -1.30 -1.43
C SER A 67 1.99 -0.71 -0.27
N ALA A 68 1.57 -1.03 0.95
CA ALA A 68 2.12 -0.54 2.20
C ALA A 68 2.21 -1.65 3.24
N ARG A 69 3.12 -1.48 4.20
CA ARG A 69 3.30 -2.38 5.34
C ARG A 69 3.30 -1.58 6.62
N PHE A 70 2.63 -2.13 7.63
CA PHE A 70 2.56 -1.60 8.99
C PHE A 70 2.94 -2.72 9.96
N GLU A 71 3.85 -2.42 10.88
CA GLU A 71 4.36 -3.36 11.87
C GLU A 71 4.04 -2.81 13.26
N PHE A 72 3.49 -3.65 14.13
CA PHE A 72 3.08 -3.28 15.48
C PHE A 72 3.56 -4.31 16.49
N THR A 73 3.56 -3.89 17.74
CA THR A 73 3.72 -4.76 18.89
C THR A 73 2.66 -4.49 19.95
N ASN A 74 2.45 -5.40 20.89
CA ASN A 74 1.44 -5.23 21.92
C ASN A 74 1.94 -4.33 23.09
N PRO A 75 1.08 -3.50 23.67
CA PRO A 75 1.33 -2.89 24.98
C PRO A 75 1.20 -3.94 26.09
N GLN A 76 1.39 -3.53 27.35
CA GLN A 76 0.92 -4.35 28.46
C GLN A 76 -0.62 -4.39 28.40
N MET A 77 -1.19 -5.59 28.38
CA MET A 77 -2.62 -5.80 28.17
C MET A 77 -3.08 -7.12 28.80
N LEU A 78 -4.39 -7.31 28.88
CA LEU A 78 -4.99 -8.60 29.20
C LEU A 78 -5.36 -9.32 27.91
N GLY A 79 -5.13 -10.63 27.87
CA GLY A 79 -5.61 -11.50 26.80
C GLY A 79 -7.12 -11.75 26.90
N ALA A 80 -7.66 -12.47 25.90
CA ALA A 80 -9.09 -12.81 25.84
C ALA A 80 -9.55 -13.75 26.96
N ASN A 81 -8.61 -14.44 27.61
CA ASN A 81 -8.84 -15.29 28.78
C ASN A 81 -8.63 -14.56 30.13
N GLY A 82 -8.30 -13.26 30.10
CA GLY A 82 -8.02 -12.45 31.28
C GLY A 82 -6.60 -12.59 31.83
N GLU A 83 -5.71 -13.34 31.18
CA GLU A 83 -4.30 -13.45 31.58
C GLU A 83 -3.50 -12.22 31.13
N GLU A 84 -2.52 -11.82 31.94
CA GLU A 84 -1.63 -10.72 31.58
C GLU A 84 -0.69 -11.12 30.44
N ILE A 85 -0.64 -10.28 29.41
CA ILE A 85 0.31 -10.39 28.30
C ILE A 85 1.36 -9.29 28.47
N ALA A 86 2.62 -9.71 28.64
CA ALA A 86 3.74 -8.80 28.77
C ALA A 86 3.88 -7.92 27.50
N PRO A 87 4.29 -6.64 27.64
CA PRO A 87 4.48 -5.78 26.49
C PRO A 87 5.57 -6.34 25.56
N ARG A 88 5.45 -6.05 24.26
CA ARG A 88 6.46 -6.36 23.25
C ARG A 88 6.74 -7.85 23.03
N CYS A 89 5.73 -8.70 23.19
CA CYS A 89 5.85 -10.14 22.94
C CYS A 89 5.02 -10.64 21.76
N LEU A 90 4.03 -9.87 21.30
CA LEU A 90 3.30 -10.11 20.06
C LEU A 90 3.80 -9.16 18.97
N HIS A 91 3.84 -9.65 17.75
CA HIS A 91 4.15 -8.89 16.56
C HIS A 91 3.01 -9.01 15.57
N LEU A 92 2.37 -7.88 15.25
CA LEU A 92 1.33 -7.81 14.24
C LEU A 92 1.90 -7.15 13.00
N ARG A 93 1.83 -7.84 11.87
CA ARG A 93 2.09 -7.28 10.55
C ARG A 93 0.78 -7.08 9.81
N LEU A 94 0.58 -5.90 9.25
CA LEU A 94 -0.48 -5.59 8.29
C LEU A 94 0.17 -5.20 6.96
N ASP A 95 -0.06 -6.01 5.94
CA ASP A 95 0.27 -5.70 4.56
C ASP A 95 -1.00 -5.26 3.84
N ARG A 96 -0.95 -4.13 3.14
CA ARG A 96 -2.09 -3.56 2.42
C ARG A 96 -1.70 -3.34 0.97
N ALA A 97 -2.49 -3.86 0.03
CA ALA A 97 -2.27 -3.69 -1.39
C ALA A 97 -3.58 -3.31 -2.11
N ILE A 98 -3.49 -2.41 -3.08
CA ILE A 98 -4.63 -1.87 -3.85
C ILE A 98 -4.54 -2.23 -5.35
N GLY A 99 -5.70 -2.23 -5.99
CA GLY A 99 -5.91 -2.45 -7.43
C GLY A 99 -6.96 -3.55 -7.67
N LEU A 100 -8.13 -3.17 -8.20
CA LEU A 100 -9.36 -3.97 -8.29
C LEU A 100 -10.00 -4.26 -6.92
N GLY A 101 -9.90 -3.30 -6.01
CA GLY A 101 -10.17 -3.47 -4.59
C GLY A 101 -8.90 -3.41 -3.73
N MET A 102 -9.08 -3.68 -2.45
CA MET A 102 -7.99 -3.73 -1.47
C MET A 102 -7.83 -5.13 -0.90
N HIS A 103 -6.61 -5.61 -0.78
CA HIS A 103 -6.26 -6.83 -0.07
C HIS A 103 -5.43 -6.44 1.16
N GLU A 104 -5.82 -6.93 2.32
CA GLU A 104 -5.05 -6.84 3.54
C GLU A 104 -4.63 -8.23 4.04
N ASP A 105 -3.35 -8.44 4.31
CA ASP A 105 -2.83 -9.62 4.99
C ASP A 105 -2.46 -9.25 6.43
N TYR A 106 -3.04 -9.96 7.39
CA TYR A 106 -2.71 -9.83 8.80
C TYR A 106 -1.90 -11.04 9.24
N GLU A 107 -0.81 -10.81 9.95
CA GLU A 107 -0.03 -11.88 10.56
C GLU A 107 0.30 -11.50 12.00
N LEU A 108 -0.13 -12.33 12.94
CA LEU A 108 0.11 -12.14 14.36
C LEU A 108 1.01 -13.26 14.88
N THR A 109 2.21 -12.91 15.33
CA THR A 109 3.22 -13.86 15.81
C THR A 109 3.43 -13.72 17.31
N ASN A 110 3.48 -14.85 18.03
CA ASN A 110 3.76 -14.90 19.46
C ASN A 110 5.25 -15.19 19.70
N TYR A 111 5.99 -14.19 20.17
CA TYR A 111 7.41 -14.32 20.56
C TYR A 111 7.61 -14.55 22.06
N SER A 112 6.54 -14.69 22.83
CA SER A 112 6.61 -15.04 24.25
C SER A 112 6.97 -16.52 24.44
N ARG A 113 7.17 -16.92 25.70
CA ARG A 113 7.36 -18.33 26.09
C ARG A 113 6.06 -18.99 26.55
N GLN A 114 4.94 -18.28 26.49
CA GLN A 114 3.65 -18.72 26.96
C GLN A 114 2.67 -18.80 25.79
N HIS A 115 1.71 -19.71 25.90
CA HIS A 115 0.54 -19.72 25.04
C HIS A 115 -0.24 -18.42 25.24
N VAL A 116 -0.74 -17.83 24.16
CA VAL A 116 -1.49 -16.56 24.21
C VAL A 116 -2.85 -16.72 23.55
N ILE A 117 -3.89 -16.22 24.22
CA ILE A 117 -5.23 -16.06 23.66
C ILE A 117 -5.56 -14.57 23.61
N VAL A 118 -5.87 -14.06 22.43
CA VAL A 118 -6.13 -12.63 22.19
C VAL A 118 -7.27 -12.46 21.18
N ASP A 119 -8.04 -11.40 21.33
CA ASP A 119 -9.08 -11.03 20.38
C ASP A 119 -8.53 -9.92 19.46
N LEU A 120 -8.38 -10.16 18.16
CA LEU A 120 -8.07 -9.12 17.18
C LEU A 120 -9.38 -8.51 16.69
N GLU A 121 -9.54 -7.20 16.84
CA GLU A 121 -10.77 -6.51 16.43
C GLU A 121 -10.44 -5.41 15.43
N LEU A 122 -11.20 -5.38 14.34
CA LEU A 122 -11.07 -4.42 13.25
C LEU A 122 -12.37 -3.63 13.19
N SER A 123 -12.31 -2.33 13.49
CA SER A 123 -13.46 -1.43 13.36
C SER A 123 -13.44 -0.75 12.00
N ILE A 124 -14.51 -0.88 11.22
CA ILE A 124 -14.59 -0.35 9.86
C ILE A 124 -15.84 0.53 9.70
N GLU A 125 -15.63 1.77 9.26
CA GLU A 125 -16.69 2.75 9.05
C GLU A 125 -16.76 3.15 7.57
N SER A 126 -17.98 3.33 7.05
CA SER A 126 -18.24 3.77 5.67
C SER A 126 -19.16 4.99 5.68
N ASP A 127 -18.85 6.00 4.88
CA ASP A 127 -19.68 7.21 4.75
C ASP A 127 -20.09 7.55 3.30
N PHE A 128 -19.38 7.02 2.30
CA PHE A 128 -19.65 7.23 0.88
C PHE A 128 -19.63 8.72 0.49
N ALA A 129 -18.77 9.50 1.15
CA ALA A 129 -18.56 10.90 0.83
C ALA A 129 -17.83 11.05 -0.52
N ASP A 130 -18.25 12.02 -1.33
CA ASP A 130 -17.51 12.41 -2.54
C ASP A 130 -16.17 13.08 -2.15
N LEU A 131 -15.14 12.91 -2.98
CA LEU A 131 -13.82 13.48 -2.74
C LEU A 131 -13.86 15.00 -2.48
N VAL A 132 -14.69 15.74 -3.22
CA VAL A 132 -14.83 17.20 -3.04
C VAL A 132 -15.46 17.54 -1.69
N ASP A 133 -16.40 16.74 -1.21
CA ASP A 133 -17.03 16.92 0.10
C ASP A 133 -16.04 16.61 1.24
N VAL A 134 -15.14 15.63 1.06
CA VAL A 134 -14.07 15.30 2.01
C VAL A 134 -13.04 16.44 2.08
N GLU A 135 -12.54 16.90 0.93
CA GLU A 135 -11.55 18.00 0.85
C GLU A 135 -12.11 19.31 1.44
N SER A 136 -13.40 19.57 1.23
CA SER A 136 -14.05 20.79 1.75
C SER A 136 -14.55 20.66 3.20
N GLN A 137 -14.37 19.49 3.83
CA GLN A 137 -14.89 19.16 5.16
C GLN A 137 -16.40 19.40 5.30
N ARG A 138 -17.16 19.12 4.24
CA ARG A 138 -18.61 19.32 4.14
C ARG A 138 -19.30 18.03 3.76
N THR A 139 -19.14 16.99 4.57
CA THR A 139 -19.82 15.72 4.35
C THR A 139 -21.34 15.90 4.49
N ILE A 140 -22.06 15.97 3.37
CA ILE A 140 -23.53 16.08 3.34
C ILE A 140 -24.10 14.74 2.94
N ARG A 141 -24.73 14.05 3.89
CA ARG A 141 -25.40 12.77 3.59
C ARG A 141 -26.78 13.00 2.98
N ARG A 142 -26.98 12.53 1.75
CA ARG A 142 -28.24 12.70 0.99
C ARG A 142 -29.02 11.40 0.77
N GLY A 143 -28.44 10.25 1.12
CA GLY A 143 -29.01 8.91 0.88
C GLY A 143 -29.06 8.00 2.12
N SER A 144 -29.56 6.79 1.92
CA SER A 144 -29.60 5.73 2.94
C SER A 144 -28.28 4.95 2.97
N LEU A 145 -27.91 4.46 4.15
CA LEU A 145 -26.77 3.57 4.37
C LEU A 145 -27.31 2.30 5.00
N GLU A 146 -26.95 1.16 4.43
CA GLU A 146 -27.34 -0.15 4.91
C GLU A 146 -26.08 -1.02 5.06
N SER A 147 -26.02 -1.74 6.17
CA SER A 147 -24.97 -2.72 6.44
C SER A 147 -25.62 -4.08 6.63
N THR A 148 -25.12 -5.09 5.92
CA THR A 148 -25.55 -6.49 6.06
C THR A 148 -24.32 -7.36 6.21
N TRP A 149 -24.43 -8.46 6.95
CA TRP A 149 -23.31 -9.37 7.15
C TRP A 149 -23.79 -10.83 7.13
N ASP A 150 -22.87 -11.71 6.77
CA ASP A 150 -23.01 -13.16 6.89
C ASP A 150 -21.81 -13.75 7.64
N ALA A 151 -21.61 -15.07 7.57
CA ALA A 151 -20.55 -15.76 8.29
C ALA A 151 -19.12 -15.40 7.82
N ARG A 152 -18.93 -14.73 6.68
CA ARG A 152 -17.60 -14.44 6.11
C ARG A 152 -17.44 -13.04 5.56
N ARG A 153 -18.51 -12.28 5.37
CA ARG A 153 -18.41 -10.93 4.80
C ARG A 153 -19.41 -9.96 5.40
N THR A 154 -19.04 -8.69 5.36
CA THR A 154 -19.93 -7.56 5.56
C THR A 154 -20.06 -6.76 4.26
N VAL A 155 -21.23 -6.20 4.02
CA VAL A 155 -21.56 -5.38 2.86
C VAL A 155 -22.16 -4.08 3.37
N ASN A 156 -21.43 -2.98 3.15
CA ASN A 156 -21.93 -1.62 3.37
C ASN A 156 -22.37 -1.05 2.02
N ARG A 157 -23.59 -0.53 1.94
CA ARG A 157 -24.16 0.03 0.71
C ARG A 157 -24.83 1.37 0.98
N TYR A 158 -24.52 2.33 0.13
CA TYR A 158 -25.17 3.63 0.06
C TYR A 158 -26.08 3.70 -1.17
N ARG A 159 -27.27 4.27 -0.99
CA ARG A 159 -28.23 4.52 -2.08
C ARG A 159 -28.76 5.95 -2.01
N ASN A 160 -28.75 6.64 -3.14
CA ASN A 160 -29.38 7.95 -3.34
C ASN A 160 -30.12 7.96 -4.69
N GLY A 161 -31.43 7.69 -4.68
CA GLY A 161 -32.18 7.43 -5.91
C GLY A 161 -31.63 6.20 -6.64
N GLU A 162 -31.29 6.36 -7.92
CA GLU A 162 -30.69 5.31 -8.76
C GLU A 162 -29.19 5.11 -8.48
N PHE A 163 -28.52 6.07 -7.83
CA PHE A 163 -27.09 5.99 -7.55
C PHE A 163 -26.82 5.01 -6.40
N THR A 164 -25.95 4.03 -6.63
CA THR A 164 -25.53 3.05 -5.62
C THR A 164 -24.01 2.98 -5.54
N ARG A 165 -23.49 3.00 -4.32
CA ARG A 165 -22.09 2.68 -4.02
C ARG A 165 -22.06 1.69 -2.87
N GLY A 166 -21.01 0.89 -2.79
CA GLY A 166 -20.86 -0.04 -1.68
C GLY A 166 -19.44 -0.56 -1.55
N VAL A 167 -19.20 -1.29 -0.48
CA VAL A 167 -18.00 -2.08 -0.30
C VAL A 167 -18.38 -3.41 0.36
N VAL A 168 -17.86 -4.49 -0.20
CA VAL A 168 -17.88 -5.82 0.42
C VAL A 168 -16.54 -6.02 1.09
N ILE A 169 -16.54 -6.40 2.37
CA ILE A 169 -15.33 -6.80 3.08
C ILE A 169 -15.48 -8.27 3.41
N GLU A 170 -14.69 -9.10 2.74
CA GLU A 170 -14.73 -10.56 2.84
C GLU A 170 -13.46 -11.08 3.54
N VAL A 171 -13.66 -12.00 4.48
CA VAL A 171 -12.58 -12.70 5.19
C VAL A 171 -12.11 -13.89 4.35
N GLY A 172 -10.82 -13.94 4.06
CA GLY A 172 -10.14 -15.03 3.35
C GLY A 172 -9.02 -15.64 4.20
N ASP A 173 -8.62 -16.88 3.90
CA ASP A 173 -7.44 -17.57 4.45
C ASP A 173 -7.24 -17.42 5.98
N ALA A 174 -8.34 -17.45 6.73
CA ALA A 174 -8.35 -17.16 8.16
C ALA A 174 -7.98 -18.38 9.02
N GLY A 175 -7.01 -18.20 9.92
CA GLY A 175 -6.59 -19.19 10.91
C GLY A 175 -7.57 -19.38 12.08
N SER A 176 -8.60 -18.52 12.18
CA SER A 176 -9.73 -18.67 13.12
C SER A 176 -11.00 -18.10 12.49
N ALA A 177 -12.16 -18.49 13.04
CA ALA A 177 -13.45 -18.03 12.53
C ALA A 177 -13.66 -16.53 12.84
N PRO A 178 -14.13 -15.72 11.87
CA PRO A 178 -14.47 -14.32 12.11
C PRO A 178 -15.80 -14.20 12.84
N GLU A 179 -15.92 -13.14 13.63
CA GLU A 179 -17.16 -12.68 14.26
C GLU A 179 -17.48 -11.27 13.76
N PHE A 180 -18.74 -11.01 13.40
CA PHE A 180 -19.19 -9.71 12.91
C PHE A 180 -20.14 -9.08 13.92
N ALA A 181 -19.80 -7.89 14.42
CA ALA A 181 -20.63 -7.17 15.37
C ALA A 181 -20.42 -5.66 15.24
N ASN A 182 -21.51 -4.89 15.23
CA ASN A 182 -21.49 -3.41 15.29
C ASN A 182 -20.57 -2.73 14.25
N GLY A 183 -20.45 -3.28 13.05
CA GLY A 183 -19.57 -2.76 12.01
C GLY A 183 -18.08 -3.12 12.18
N GLY A 184 -17.76 -3.99 13.14
CA GLY A 184 -16.43 -4.55 13.33
C GLY A 184 -16.34 -6.03 12.94
N ILE A 185 -15.10 -6.46 12.68
CA ILE A 185 -14.71 -7.86 12.45
C ILE A 185 -13.78 -8.26 13.58
N GLY A 186 -14.13 -9.31 14.31
CA GLY A 186 -13.36 -9.86 15.42
C GLY A 186 -12.82 -11.25 15.11
N PHE A 187 -11.66 -11.57 15.66
CA PHE A 187 -11.07 -12.90 15.63
C PHE A 187 -10.58 -13.27 17.01
N ARG A 188 -11.12 -14.36 17.57
CA ARG A 188 -10.51 -15.01 18.74
C ARG A 188 -9.35 -15.88 18.28
N ILE A 189 -8.15 -15.56 18.76
CA ILE A 189 -6.90 -16.15 18.28
C ILE A 189 -6.19 -16.84 19.43
N SER A 190 -5.71 -18.05 19.17
CA SER A 190 -4.94 -18.89 20.10
C SER A 190 -3.60 -19.22 19.44
N ILE A 191 -2.48 -18.79 20.05
CA ILE A 191 -1.13 -18.88 19.44
C ILE A 191 -0.13 -19.48 20.43
N GLU A 192 0.46 -20.60 20.04
CA GLU A 192 1.57 -21.22 20.77
C GLU A 192 2.87 -20.38 20.69
N PRO A 193 3.80 -20.56 21.64
CA PRO A 193 5.12 -19.91 21.58
C PRO A 193 5.83 -20.14 20.24
N GLY A 194 6.22 -19.05 19.58
CA GLY A 194 6.91 -19.06 18.29
C GLY A 194 6.04 -19.31 17.07
N CYS A 195 4.72 -19.50 17.24
CA CYS A 195 3.78 -19.68 16.13
C CYS A 195 3.17 -18.36 15.67
N SER A 196 2.52 -18.42 14.50
CA SER A 196 1.85 -17.29 13.87
C SER A 196 0.43 -17.66 13.48
N TRP A 197 -0.46 -16.67 13.56
CA TRP A 197 -1.82 -16.72 13.03
C TRP A 197 -1.92 -15.76 11.83
N HIS A 198 -2.78 -16.08 10.87
CA HIS A 198 -2.97 -15.30 9.65
C HIS A 198 -4.45 -15.18 9.26
N THR A 199 -4.81 -14.06 8.62
CA THR A 199 -6.05 -13.91 7.84
C THR A 199 -5.86 -12.87 6.74
N CYS A 200 -6.69 -12.95 5.71
CA CYS A 200 -6.86 -11.91 4.70
C CYS A 200 -8.19 -11.16 4.89
N LEU A 201 -8.20 -9.86 4.61
CA LEU A 201 -9.43 -9.11 4.28
C LEU A 201 -9.39 -8.63 2.83
N LEU A 202 -10.49 -8.88 2.11
CA LEU A 202 -10.69 -8.53 0.72
C LEU A 202 -11.78 -7.47 0.63
N TRP A 203 -11.40 -6.24 0.33
CA TRP A 203 -12.32 -5.11 0.16
C TRP A 203 -12.63 -4.99 -1.32
N ARG A 204 -13.89 -5.20 -1.70
CA ARG A 204 -14.36 -5.11 -3.08
C ARG A 204 -15.34 -3.94 -3.23
N PRO A 205 -15.01 -2.93 -4.04
CA PRO A 205 -15.91 -1.82 -4.29
C PRO A 205 -17.13 -2.31 -5.11
N ILE A 206 -18.32 -1.83 -4.75
CA ILE A 206 -19.55 -1.96 -5.53
C ILE A 206 -19.76 -0.61 -6.21
N LEU A 207 -19.42 -0.57 -7.50
CA LEU A 207 -19.54 0.61 -8.37
C LEU A 207 -20.65 0.38 -9.42
N ASP A 208 -21.00 1.41 -10.18
CA ASP A 208 -21.88 1.26 -11.33
C ASP A 208 -21.14 0.49 -12.44
N GLY A 209 -21.41 -0.81 -12.60
CA GLY A 209 -20.76 -1.65 -13.60
C GLY A 209 -20.66 -3.13 -13.21
N PRO A 210 -20.07 -3.98 -14.07
CA PRO A 210 -19.84 -5.38 -13.75
C PRO A 210 -18.80 -5.53 -12.62
N GLU A 211 -19.06 -6.39 -11.65
CA GLU A 211 -18.09 -6.71 -10.59
C GLU A 211 -16.78 -7.26 -11.19
N PRO A 212 -15.61 -6.90 -10.64
CA PRO A 212 -14.35 -7.44 -11.10
C PRO A 212 -14.33 -8.96 -10.94
N SER A 213 -14.04 -9.67 -12.03
CA SER A 213 -14.05 -11.14 -12.09
C SER A 213 -12.95 -11.84 -11.27
N ARG A 214 -12.04 -11.08 -10.66
CA ARG A 214 -10.86 -11.60 -9.94
C ARG A 214 -10.63 -10.85 -8.63
N PRO A 215 -10.09 -11.53 -7.59
CA PRO A 215 -9.68 -10.86 -6.37
C PRO A 215 -8.53 -9.87 -6.64
N PRO A 216 -8.45 -8.77 -5.88
CA PRO A 216 -7.50 -7.67 -6.11
C PRO A 216 -6.03 -8.12 -6.13
N ARG A 217 -5.67 -9.05 -5.24
CA ARG A 217 -4.34 -9.68 -5.10
C ARG A 217 -4.48 -11.08 -4.52
N ILE A 218 -3.45 -11.92 -4.63
CA ILE A 218 -3.34 -13.17 -3.86
C ILE A 218 -2.70 -12.90 -2.50
N CYS A 219 -2.97 -13.77 -1.52
CA CYS A 219 -2.40 -13.71 -0.16
C CYS A 219 -0.85 -13.66 -0.20
N HIS A 220 -0.25 -12.85 0.67
CA HIS A 220 1.19 -12.65 0.82
C HIS A 220 1.91 -12.04 -0.42
N ASP A 221 1.19 -11.35 -1.30
CA ASP A 221 1.73 -10.77 -2.54
C ASP A 221 1.99 -9.25 -2.45
N LEU A 222 2.47 -8.77 -1.29
CA LEU A 222 2.74 -7.33 -1.08
C LEU A 222 3.66 -6.72 -2.16
N SER A 223 4.61 -7.52 -2.65
CA SER A 223 5.60 -7.13 -3.66
C SER A 223 5.28 -7.61 -5.07
N GLY A 224 4.10 -8.19 -5.30
CA GLY A 224 3.64 -8.60 -6.61
C GLY A 224 3.63 -7.46 -7.62
N GLU A 225 3.74 -7.82 -8.89
CA GLU A 225 3.53 -6.88 -9.99
C GLU A 225 2.03 -6.67 -10.22
N SER A 226 1.61 -5.41 -10.17
CA SER A 226 0.28 -5.03 -10.64
C SER A 226 0.17 -5.09 -12.17
N GLU A 227 -1.05 -5.21 -12.70
CA GLU A 227 -1.26 -5.06 -14.14
C GLU A 227 -0.76 -3.68 -14.61
N ASN A 228 -0.94 -2.65 -13.78
CA ASN A 228 -0.40 -1.32 -13.99
C ASN A 228 1.13 -1.27 -13.96
N ASP A 229 1.80 -2.01 -13.08
CA ASP A 229 3.26 -2.11 -13.08
C ASP A 229 3.75 -2.66 -14.42
N ARG A 230 3.02 -3.66 -14.96
CA ARG A 230 3.34 -4.27 -16.26
C ARG A 230 3.07 -3.30 -17.41
N ILE A 231 1.95 -2.58 -17.39
CA ILE A 231 1.60 -1.57 -18.40
C ILE A 231 2.60 -0.41 -18.36
N HIS A 232 2.86 0.15 -17.18
CA HIS A 232 3.83 1.23 -16.96
C HIS A 232 5.22 0.80 -17.42
N ARG A 233 5.70 -0.39 -17.03
CA ARG A 233 6.99 -0.90 -17.51
C ARG A 233 7.04 -1.05 -19.03
N LYS A 234 5.98 -1.58 -19.65
CA LYS A 234 5.88 -1.66 -21.13
C LYS A 234 5.90 -0.27 -21.76
N TRP A 235 5.21 0.70 -21.17
CA TRP A 235 5.19 2.09 -21.63
C TRP A 235 6.57 2.73 -21.49
N VAL A 236 7.23 2.60 -20.33
CA VAL A 236 8.60 3.09 -20.08
C VAL A 236 9.55 2.44 -21.07
N ALA A 237 9.53 1.11 -21.24
CA ALA A 237 10.38 0.40 -22.19
C ALA A 237 10.16 0.87 -23.64
N ARG A 238 8.91 1.17 -24.02
CA ARG A 238 8.56 1.69 -25.35
C ARG A 238 9.09 3.12 -25.57
N HIS A 239 9.16 3.95 -24.53
CA HIS A 239 9.51 5.37 -24.65
C HIS A 239 10.94 5.72 -24.16
N GLN A 240 11.64 4.82 -23.47
CA GLN A 240 13.06 4.97 -23.10
C GLN A 240 14.00 4.99 -24.31
N VAL A 241 13.55 4.52 -25.47
CA VAL A 241 14.33 4.52 -26.73
C VAL A 241 14.51 5.94 -27.31
N HIS A 242 13.76 6.95 -26.84
CA HIS A 242 13.89 8.32 -27.36
C HIS A 242 14.97 9.18 -26.67
N HIS A 243 15.52 8.75 -25.53
CA HIS A 243 16.48 9.55 -24.77
C HIS A 243 17.96 9.28 -25.11
N GLN A 244 18.23 8.59 -26.22
CA GLN A 244 19.59 8.34 -26.72
C GLN A 244 19.91 9.09 -28.03
N VAL A 245 19.03 9.99 -28.51
CA VAL A 245 19.27 10.76 -29.75
C VAL A 245 19.68 12.22 -29.48
N HIS A 246 19.41 12.79 -28.29
CA HIS A 246 19.74 14.19 -28.01
C HIS A 246 21.21 14.47 -27.64
N HIS A 247 21.99 13.46 -27.23
CA HIS A 247 23.41 13.67 -26.90
C HIS A 247 24.35 13.56 -28.13
N GLN A 248 23.84 13.12 -29.28
CA GLN A 248 24.64 12.95 -30.50
C GLN A 248 24.60 14.15 -31.46
N VAL A 249 23.68 15.10 -31.27
CA VAL A 249 23.52 16.26 -32.17
C VAL A 249 24.46 17.43 -31.82
N HIS A 250 24.96 17.53 -30.58
CA HIS A 250 25.92 18.59 -30.21
C HIS A 250 27.38 18.31 -30.63
N HIS A 251 27.76 17.04 -30.82
CA HIS A 251 29.15 16.70 -31.20
C HIS A 251 29.42 16.77 -32.72
N GLN A 252 28.39 16.86 -33.55
CA GLN A 252 28.52 16.85 -35.01
C GLN A 252 28.62 18.26 -35.64
N ARG A 253 28.29 19.32 -34.89
CA ARG A 253 28.42 20.72 -35.36
C ARG A 253 29.84 21.31 -35.25
N TYR A 254 30.77 20.69 -34.53
CA TYR A 254 32.17 21.17 -34.43
C TYR A 254 33.17 20.48 -35.38
N ARG A 255 32.73 19.53 -36.22
CA ARG A 255 33.64 18.75 -37.09
C ARG A 255 33.64 19.15 -38.57
N CYS A 256 32.95 20.23 -38.97
CA CYS A 256 32.91 20.68 -40.37
C CYS A 256 33.81 21.89 -40.72
N HIS A 257 34.74 22.30 -39.86
CA HIS A 257 35.62 23.45 -40.14
C HIS A 257 37.13 23.16 -40.26
N ARG A 258 37.54 21.90 -40.45
CA ARG A 258 38.94 21.60 -40.76
C ARG A 258 39.09 20.49 -41.79
N ARG A 259 38.86 20.81 -43.07
CA ARG A 259 39.46 20.08 -44.19
C ARG A 259 39.95 21.10 -45.22
N GLY A 260 41.21 21.51 -45.07
CA GLY A 260 42.00 22.09 -46.16
C GLY A 260 42.50 20.99 -47.10
N PRO A 261 42.86 21.31 -48.36
CA PRO A 261 43.09 20.33 -49.41
C PRO A 261 44.48 19.67 -49.32
N PRO A 262 44.69 18.48 -49.93
CA PRO A 262 45.89 17.67 -49.71
C PRO A 262 46.96 17.81 -50.82
N GLY A 263 48.22 17.75 -50.39
CA GLY A 263 49.27 17.02 -51.12
C GLY A 263 50.57 17.78 -51.42
N ARG A 264 51.72 17.24 -50.94
CA ARG A 264 52.74 16.48 -51.70
C ARG A 264 54.16 16.58 -51.08
N GLY A 265 54.80 15.42 -50.88
CA GLY A 265 56.26 15.13 -50.88
C GLY A 265 57.11 15.79 -49.77
N ARG A 266 58.24 15.26 -49.27
CA ARG A 266 59.10 14.08 -49.50
C ARG A 266 60.09 14.03 -48.27
N PRO A 267 61.10 13.14 -48.16
CA PRO A 267 61.45 12.44 -46.91
C PRO A 267 62.81 12.84 -46.29
N GLY A 268 63.09 12.38 -45.06
CA GLY A 268 64.47 12.06 -44.66
C GLY A 268 64.86 12.19 -43.17
N ARG A 269 65.49 11.09 -42.70
CA ARG A 269 66.63 10.98 -41.76
C ARG A 269 66.40 10.92 -40.24
N ASP A 270 66.74 9.72 -39.73
CA ASP A 270 67.76 9.39 -38.71
C ASP A 270 67.79 10.18 -37.39
N ALA A 271 67.61 9.47 -36.27
CA ALA A 271 68.72 8.98 -35.43
C ALA A 271 68.32 8.77 -33.95
N HIS A 272 68.86 7.67 -33.40
CA HIS A 272 69.22 7.43 -31.99
C HIS A 272 68.16 7.11 -30.92
N ALA A 273 68.16 5.83 -30.54
CA ALA A 273 67.93 5.30 -29.19
C ALA A 273 69.31 5.15 -28.46
N PRO A 274 69.44 4.62 -27.23
CA PRO A 274 68.63 4.61 -25.97
C PRO A 274 69.57 4.92 -24.75
N PRO A 275 69.55 4.28 -23.54
CA PRO A 275 68.52 3.95 -22.52
C PRO A 275 68.91 4.46 -21.09
N ARG A 276 68.19 3.97 -20.05
CA ARG A 276 68.56 3.77 -18.60
C ARG A 276 67.87 4.75 -17.63
N HIS A 277 67.44 4.44 -16.40
CA HIS A 277 67.48 3.29 -15.47
C HIS A 277 66.27 3.49 -14.49
N ARG A 278 65.43 2.47 -14.22
CA ARG A 278 65.32 1.66 -12.97
C ARG A 278 65.13 2.38 -11.61
N ARG A 279 64.06 1.92 -10.91
CA ARG A 279 63.81 1.82 -9.45
C ARG A 279 63.45 3.16 -8.76
N ARG A 280 62.46 3.23 -7.86
CA ARG A 280 61.84 2.26 -6.95
C ARG A 280 60.41 2.72 -6.66
#